data_AF-A0A969FTM9-F1
#
_entry.id   AF-A0A969FTM9-F1
#
_cell.length_a   1.000
_cell.length_b   1.000
_cell.length_c   1.000
_cell.angle_alpha   90.00
_cell.angle_beta   90.00
_cell.angle_gamma   90.00
#
_symmetry.space_group_name_H-M   'P 1'
#
loop_
_entity.id
_entity.type
_entity.pdbx_description
1 polymer ?
#
loop_
_entity_poly.entity_id
_entity_poly.type
_entity_poly.pdbx_seq_one_letter_code
_entity_poly.pdbx_strand_id
1 'polypeptide(L)'
;MDQPHPGGPNRCLLCDLSTVIASNTGEPDDPERPQRAAERILDDERLTSDLTDDQARPLIEWASYQAALVASDPNRSDEDVDAAVTALRRAVLRVASIAPDEHDPERLLALARQQLEALQAAEQPEQPEEAGG
;
A
#
# COMPACT_ATOMS: atom_id res chain seq x y z
N MET A 1 50.51 8.86 43.84
CA MET A 1 49.68 7.85 43.14
C MET A 1 48.99 7.12 44.28
N ASP A 2 47.70 7.25 44.56
CA ASP A 2 46.56 7.25 43.66
C ASP A 2 45.32 7.72 44.46
N GLN A 3 44.51 8.60 43.86
CA GLN A 3 43.08 8.78 44.17
C GLN A 3 42.32 8.42 42.87
N PRO A 4 40.98 8.37 42.79
CA PRO A 4 39.91 8.05 43.75
C PRO A 4 38.79 7.14 43.14
N HIS A 5 37.74 6.94 43.94
CA HIS A 5 36.30 6.85 43.60
C HIS A 5 35.52 5.51 43.61
N PRO A 6 34.35 5.50 44.30
CA PRO A 6 33.30 4.50 44.22
C PRO A 6 32.24 4.86 43.17
N GLY A 7 31.56 3.86 42.59
CA GLY A 7 30.43 4.11 41.69
C GLY A 7 29.67 2.86 41.26
N GLY A 8 28.52 2.63 41.89
CA GLY A 8 27.26 2.17 41.25
C GLY A 8 27.15 0.73 40.75
N PRO A 9 26.19 -0.07 41.28
CA PRO A 9 25.79 -1.32 40.66
C PRO A 9 24.60 -1.15 39.68
N ASN A 10 24.72 -1.89 38.57
CA ASN A 10 23.68 -2.65 37.87
C ASN A 10 22.63 -1.99 36.96
N ARG A 11 22.58 -2.60 35.75
CA ARG A 11 21.47 -2.83 34.80
C ARG A 11 21.10 -1.69 33.85
N CYS A 12 21.47 -1.85 32.57
CA CYS A 12 20.72 -2.63 31.59
C CYS A 12 21.62 -2.98 30.38
N LEU A 13 21.96 -4.27 30.25
CA LEU A 13 22.55 -4.88 29.07
C LEU A 13 21.40 -5.54 28.29
N LEU A 14 20.61 -4.75 27.57
CA LEU A 14 19.60 -5.18 26.58
C LEU A 14 18.87 -3.93 26.05
N CYS A 15 19.54 -3.22 25.13
CA CYS A 15 18.88 -2.46 24.07
C CYS A 15 19.66 -2.77 22.79
N ASP A 16 19.26 -3.90 22.22
CA ASP A 16 19.65 -4.39 20.91
C ASP A 16 19.36 -3.35 19.83
N LEU A 17 20.30 -3.23 18.88
CA LEU A 17 20.02 -3.34 17.46
C LEU A 17 18.79 -2.57 16.91
N SER A 18 19.00 -1.33 16.47
CA SER A 18 18.28 -0.77 15.31
C SER A 18 19.03 0.46 14.81
N THR A 19 19.88 0.23 13.81
CA THR A 19 19.78 0.93 12.53
C THR A 19 19.14 2.31 12.59
N VAL A 20 19.94 3.31 12.96
CA VAL A 20 19.63 4.70 12.62
C VAL A 20 19.90 4.83 11.13
N ILE A 21 18.87 4.55 10.31
CA ILE A 21 18.76 5.10 8.95
C ILE A 21 18.55 6.60 9.14
N ALA A 22 19.66 7.32 9.27
CA ALA A 22 19.70 8.74 8.99
C ALA A 22 19.79 8.89 7.47
N SER A 23 18.64 8.79 6.78
CA SER A 23 18.34 9.33 5.44
C SER A 23 16.91 8.97 5.05
N ASN A 24 15.93 9.53 5.74
CA ASN A 24 14.61 9.77 5.18
C ASN A 24 14.02 10.94 5.95
N THR A 25 14.49 12.14 5.60
CA THR A 25 13.83 13.38 5.95
C THR A 25 12.44 13.30 5.32
N GLY A 26 11.47 12.81 6.10
CA GLY A 26 10.08 13.07 5.85
C GLY A 26 9.86 14.56 6.10
N GLU A 27 9.67 15.31 5.01
CA GLU A 27 8.95 16.56 5.09
C GLU A 27 7.48 16.23 5.39
N PRO A 28 6.92 16.75 6.50
CA PRO A 28 5.61 16.33 7.00
C PRO A 28 4.49 17.11 6.32
N ASP A 29 4.42 17.13 4.98
CA ASP A 29 3.26 17.60 4.18
C ASP A 29 3.61 17.44 2.68
N ASP A 30 3.91 16.23 2.22
CA ASP A 30 4.21 15.97 0.81
C ASP A 30 2.91 15.51 0.10
N PRO A 31 2.03 16.43 -0.37
CA PRO A 31 0.89 16.03 -1.21
C PRO A 31 1.35 15.35 -2.50
N GLU A 32 2.65 15.45 -2.83
CA GLU A 32 3.24 14.76 -3.97
C GLU A 32 3.17 13.24 -3.82
N ARG A 33 3.20 12.68 -2.60
CA ARG A 33 3.12 11.22 -2.42
C ARG A 33 1.75 10.66 -2.82
N PRO A 34 0.61 11.15 -2.29
CA PRO A 34 -0.71 10.72 -2.75
C PRO A 34 -1.00 11.15 -4.18
N GLN A 35 -0.52 12.32 -4.62
CA GLN A 35 -0.72 12.78 -5.99
C GLN A 35 0.03 11.90 -7.00
N ARG A 36 1.31 11.57 -6.75
CA ARG A 36 2.12 10.68 -7.59
C ARG A 36 1.54 9.26 -7.65
N ALA A 37 0.96 8.78 -6.54
CA ALA A 37 0.27 7.49 -6.51
C ALA A 37 -0.98 7.50 -7.41
N ALA A 38 -1.80 8.55 -7.33
CA ALA A 38 -2.97 8.72 -8.19
C ALA A 38 -2.58 8.91 -9.67
N GLU A 39 -1.54 9.71 -9.95
CA GLU A 39 -1.03 9.93 -11.31
C GLU A 39 -0.54 8.63 -11.96
N ARG A 40 0.10 7.73 -11.20
CA ARG A 40 0.52 6.41 -11.71
C ARG A 40 -0.64 5.49 -12.10
N ILE A 41 -1.83 5.70 -11.52
CA ILE A 41 -3.05 5.00 -11.96
C ILE A 41 -3.57 5.62 -13.26
N LEU A 42 -3.58 6.95 -13.35
CA LEU A 42 -4.07 7.70 -14.51
C LEU A 42 -3.20 7.52 -15.76
N ASP A 43 -1.88 7.39 -15.59
CA ASP A 43 -0.91 7.19 -16.67
C ASP A 43 -0.96 5.78 -17.25
N ASP A 44 -1.66 4.83 -16.61
CA ASP A 44 -1.77 3.47 -17.11
C ASP A 44 -2.82 3.37 -18.24
N GLU A 45 -2.36 3.56 -19.47
CA GLU A 45 -3.18 3.39 -20.69
C GLU A 45 -3.83 1.99 -20.80
N ARG A 46 -3.29 0.97 -20.10
CA ARG A 46 -3.90 -0.37 -20.12
C ARG A 46 -5.19 -0.41 -19.30
N LEU A 47 -5.35 0.45 -18.31
CA LEU A 47 -6.59 0.55 -17.53
C LEU A 47 -7.73 1.08 -18.39
N THR A 48 -7.45 1.94 -19.36
CA THR A 48 -8.45 2.60 -20.22
C THR A 48 -8.64 1.91 -21.56
N SER A 49 -7.63 1.17 -22.06
CA SER A 49 -7.68 0.61 -23.41
C SER A 49 -8.69 -0.53 -23.59
N ASP A 50 -9.06 -1.25 -22.53
CA ASP A 50 -9.99 -2.39 -22.58
C ASP A 50 -11.42 -2.01 -22.11
N LEU A 51 -11.59 -0.80 -21.57
CA LEU A 51 -12.83 -0.30 -20.99
C LEU A 51 -13.40 0.84 -21.83
N THR A 52 -14.72 0.95 -21.89
CA THR A 52 -15.36 2.17 -22.39
C THR A 52 -15.19 3.31 -21.38
N ASP A 53 -15.22 4.56 -21.84
CA ASP A 53 -15.05 5.74 -20.97
C ASP A 53 -16.02 5.74 -19.77
N ASP A 54 -17.26 5.28 -20.00
CA ASP A 54 -18.30 5.20 -18.98
C ASP A 54 -18.01 4.14 -17.90
N GLN A 55 -17.29 3.07 -18.25
CA GLN A 55 -16.82 2.04 -17.32
C GLN A 55 -15.50 2.43 -16.65
N ALA A 56 -14.58 3.03 -17.42
CA ALA A 56 -13.24 3.38 -16.98
C ALA A 56 -13.27 4.50 -15.92
N ARG A 57 -14.07 5.55 -16.14
CA ARG A 57 -14.16 6.70 -15.25
C ARG A 57 -14.43 6.33 -13.78
N PRO A 58 -15.49 5.60 -13.40
CA PRO A 58 -15.76 5.27 -12.00
C PRO A 58 -14.66 4.38 -11.39
N LEU A 59 -14.09 3.46 -12.18
CA LEU A 59 -13.01 2.58 -11.72
C LEU A 59 -11.70 3.34 -11.46
N ILE A 60 -11.37 4.29 -12.34
CA ILE A 60 -10.18 5.14 -12.22
C ILE A 60 -10.32 6.12 -11.07
N GLU A 61 -11.48 6.77 -10.91
CA GLU A 61 -11.75 7.67 -9.79
C GLU A 61 -11.61 6.92 -8.46
N TRP A 62 -12.19 5.72 -8.36
CA TRP A 62 -12.06 4.89 -7.17
C TRP A 62 -10.61 4.46 -6.92
N ALA A 63 -9.91 3.95 -7.93
CA ALA A 63 -8.52 3.49 -7.78
C ALA A 63 -7.58 4.64 -7.40
N SER A 64 -7.75 5.82 -8.00
CA SER A 64 -6.98 7.03 -7.67
C SER A 64 -7.23 7.47 -6.23
N TYR A 65 -8.50 7.47 -5.79
CA TYR A 65 -8.86 7.79 -4.42
C TYR A 65 -8.26 6.79 -3.42
N GLN A 66 -8.31 5.49 -3.70
CA GLN A 66 -7.69 4.46 -2.86
C GLN A 66 -6.16 4.58 -2.81
N ALA A 67 -5.52 4.82 -3.96
CA ALA A 67 -4.07 5.04 -4.04
C ALA A 67 -3.64 6.24 -3.19
N ALA A 68 -4.37 7.35 -3.28
CA ALA A 68 -4.13 8.53 -2.45
C ALA A 68 -4.30 8.22 -0.96
N LEU A 69 -5.37 7.51 -0.56
CA LEU A 69 -5.59 7.12 0.84
C LEU A 69 -4.46 6.26 1.40
N VAL A 70 -3.97 5.28 0.64
CA VAL A 70 -2.86 4.42 1.08
C VAL A 70 -1.56 5.21 1.19
N ALA A 71 -1.30 6.13 0.24
CA ALA A 71 -0.12 6.98 0.25
C ALA A 71 -0.15 8.06 1.34
N SER A 72 -1.34 8.51 1.75
CA SER A 72 -1.55 9.44 2.87
C SER A 72 -1.30 8.80 4.24
N ASP A 73 -1.20 7.47 4.33
CA ASP A 73 -0.86 6.81 5.59
C ASP A 73 0.65 6.91 5.87
N PRO A 74 1.07 7.60 6.96
CA PRO A 74 2.48 7.79 7.26
C PRO A 74 3.13 6.55 7.89
N ASN A 75 2.35 5.53 8.29
CA ASN A 75 2.89 4.28 8.82
C ASN A 75 3.22 3.27 7.71
N ARG A 76 2.81 3.54 6.46
CA ARG A 76 3.11 2.72 5.28
C ARG A 76 4.44 3.13 4.65
N SER A 77 5.32 2.15 4.41
CA SER A 77 6.53 2.36 3.63
C SER A 77 6.20 2.63 2.17
N ASP A 78 7.09 3.26 1.41
CA ASP A 78 6.87 3.48 -0.03
C ASP A 78 6.72 2.17 -0.81
N GLU A 79 7.38 1.10 -0.36
CA GLU A 79 7.22 -0.24 -0.93
C GLU A 79 5.80 -0.80 -0.70
N ASP A 80 5.22 -0.60 0.49
CA ASP A 80 3.84 -0.98 0.78
C ASP A 80 2.83 -0.18 -0.05
N VAL A 81 3.10 1.12 -0.26
CA VAL A 81 2.26 1.98 -1.10
C VAL A 81 2.35 1.53 -2.56
N ASP A 82 3.54 1.23 -3.08
CA ASP A 82 3.73 0.73 -4.44
C ASP A 82 3.05 -0.62 -4.66
N ALA A 83 3.18 -1.55 -3.70
CA ALA A 83 2.49 -2.83 -3.71
C ALA A 83 0.96 -2.65 -3.74
N ALA A 84 0.41 -1.77 -2.89
CA ALA A 84 -1.01 -1.48 -2.87
C ALA A 84 -1.52 -0.83 -4.17
N VAL A 85 -0.77 0.13 -4.73
CA VAL A 85 -1.07 0.75 -6.04
C VAL A 85 -1.04 -0.30 -7.15
N THR A 86 -0.07 -1.23 -7.11
CA THR A 86 0.02 -2.34 -8.07
C THR A 86 -1.16 -3.31 -7.93
N ALA A 87 -1.59 -3.63 -6.70
CA ALA A 87 -2.76 -4.45 -6.44
C ALA A 87 -4.05 -3.78 -6.94
N LEU A 88 -4.19 -2.46 -6.73
CA LEU A 88 -5.30 -1.66 -7.27
C LEU A 88 -5.36 -1.73 -8.80
N ARG A 89 -4.22 -1.55 -9.50
CA ARG A 89 -4.15 -1.66 -10.97
C ARG A 89 -4.60 -3.04 -11.44
N ARG A 90 -4.10 -4.10 -10.80
CA ARG A 90 -4.45 -5.50 -11.13
C ARG A 90 -5.94 -5.78 -10.90
N ALA A 91 -6.51 -5.25 -9.82
CA ALA A 91 -7.93 -5.40 -9.52
C ALA A 91 -8.78 -4.79 -10.65
N VAL A 92 -8.51 -3.56 -11.05
CA VAL A 92 -9.25 -2.88 -12.13
C VAL A 92 -9.10 -3.61 -13.46
N LEU A 93 -7.88 -4.00 -13.85
CA LEU A 93 -7.64 -4.76 -15.08
C LEU A 93 -8.38 -6.11 -15.08
N ARG A 94 -8.47 -6.77 -13.92
CA ARG A 94 -9.22 -8.02 -13.81
C ARG A 94 -10.72 -7.79 -13.95
N VAL A 95 -11.27 -6.70 -13.38
CA VAL A 95 -12.69 -6.34 -13.58
C VAL A 95 -12.99 -6.11 -15.05
N ALA A 96 -12.15 -5.34 -15.75
CA ALA A 96 -12.27 -5.13 -17.19
C ALA A 96 -12.33 -6.45 -17.97
N SER A 97 -11.46 -7.39 -17.62
CA SER A 97 -11.40 -8.69 -18.28
C SER A 97 -12.56 -9.64 -17.96
N ILE A 98 -13.15 -9.59 -16.75
CA ILE A 98 -14.22 -10.54 -16.35
C ILE A 98 -15.63 -9.98 -16.58
N ALA A 99 -15.78 -8.67 -16.67
CA ALA A 99 -17.06 -7.99 -16.80
C ALA A 99 -17.01 -6.88 -17.88
N PRO A 100 -16.64 -7.21 -19.13
CA PRO A 100 -16.49 -6.21 -20.19
C PRO A 100 -17.83 -5.58 -20.62
N ASP A 101 -18.95 -6.25 -20.41
CA ASP A 101 -20.30 -5.77 -20.73
C ASP A 101 -21.02 -5.15 -19.51
N GLU A 102 -20.37 -5.10 -18.34
CA GLU A 102 -20.97 -4.47 -17.16
C GLU A 102 -20.78 -2.95 -17.25
N HIS A 103 -21.88 -2.22 -17.30
CA HIS A 103 -21.88 -0.75 -17.38
C HIS A 103 -22.39 -0.11 -16.09
N ASP A 104 -22.86 -0.90 -15.12
CA ASP A 104 -23.31 -0.37 -13.85
C ASP A 104 -22.10 -0.03 -12.96
N PRO A 105 -21.91 1.26 -12.59
CA PRO A 105 -20.73 1.69 -11.85
C PRO A 105 -20.67 1.07 -10.45
N GLU A 106 -21.80 0.84 -9.79
CA GLU A 106 -21.81 0.22 -8.46
C GLU A 106 -21.37 -1.23 -8.53
N ARG A 107 -21.79 -1.96 -9.58
CA ARG A 107 -21.37 -3.35 -9.83
C ARG A 107 -19.89 -3.45 -10.16
N LEU A 108 -19.37 -2.57 -11.02
CA LEU A 108 -17.94 -2.50 -11.34
C LEU A 108 -17.10 -2.23 -10.10
N LEU A 109 -17.51 -1.28 -9.26
CA LEU A 109 -16.80 -0.95 -8.02
C LEU A 109 -16.85 -2.10 -7.00
N ALA A 110 -17.98 -2.79 -6.88
CA ALA A 110 -18.09 -3.96 -6.01
C ALA A 110 -17.15 -5.09 -6.45
N LEU A 111 -17.05 -5.35 -7.77
CA LEU A 111 -16.11 -6.32 -8.32
C LEU A 111 -14.67 -5.89 -8.08
N ALA A 112 -14.34 -4.61 -8.26
CA ALA A 112 -12.99 -4.09 -8.07
C ALA A 112 -12.52 -4.24 -6.61
N ARG A 113 -13.41 -3.95 -5.64
CA ARG A 113 -13.14 -4.19 -4.21
C ARG A 113 -12.91 -5.66 -3.91
N GLN A 114 -13.78 -6.54 -4.41
CA GLN A 114 -13.61 -7.98 -4.22
C GLN A 114 -12.28 -8.48 -4.79
N GLN A 115 -11.87 -7.99 -5.96
CA GLN A 115 -10.58 -8.36 -6.56
C GLN A 115 -9.40 -7.81 -5.77
N LEU A 116 -9.51 -6.58 -5.26
CA LEU A 116 -8.48 -5.99 -4.41
C LEU A 116 -8.30 -6.80 -3.12
N GLU A 117 -9.39 -7.14 -2.44
CA GLU A 117 -9.38 -7.96 -1.22
C GLU A 117 -8.75 -9.35 -1.50
N ALA A 118 -9.09 -9.98 -2.63
CA ALA A 118 -8.51 -11.26 -3.03
C ALA A 118 -7.01 -11.16 -3.32
N LEU A 119 -6.54 -10.05 -3.93
CA LEU A 119 -5.11 -9.82 -4.17
C LEU A 119 -4.35 -9.55 -2.87
N GLN A 120 -4.91 -8.72 -1.99
CA GLN A 120 -4.33 -8.43 -0.69
C GLN A 120 -4.28 -9.66 0.22
N ALA A 121 -5.30 -10.52 0.16
CA ALA A 121 -5.31 -11.79 0.87
C ALA A 121 -4.26 -12.78 0.31
N ALA A 122 -4.02 -12.78 -0.99
CA ALA A 122 -2.97 -13.60 -1.61
C ALA A 122 -1.55 -13.07 -1.32
N GLU A 123 -1.40 -11.77 -1.11
CA GLU A 123 -0.12 -11.11 -0.75
C GLU A 123 0.19 -11.16 0.74
N GLN A 124 -0.79 -11.50 1.59
CA GLN A 124 -0.54 -11.93 2.97
C GLN A 124 -0.31 -13.44 2.95
N PRO A 125 0.94 -13.93 2.82
CA PRO A 125 1.20 -15.34 3.00
C PRO A 125 0.67 -15.70 4.37
N GLU A 126 -0.22 -16.69 4.39
CA GLU A 126 -0.73 -17.35 5.57
C GLU A 126 0.41 -17.46 6.58
N GLN A 127 0.32 -16.70 7.68
CA GLN A 127 1.01 -17.08 8.92
C GLN A 127 0.50 -18.49 9.18
N PRO A 128 1.33 -19.55 9.04
CA PRO A 128 0.85 -20.89 9.21
C PRO A 128 0.32 -20.99 10.63
N GLU A 129 -0.98 -21.24 10.70
CA GLU A 129 -1.69 -21.67 11.89
C GLU A 129 -0.81 -22.68 12.62
N GLU A 130 -0.45 -22.34 13.85
CA GLU A 130 0.21 -23.21 14.81
C GLU A 130 -0.61 -24.50 14.97
N ALA A 131 -0.38 -25.46 14.09
CA ALA A 131 -0.88 -26.81 14.20
C ALA A 131 -0.05 -27.52 15.26
N GLY A 132 -0.50 -27.39 16.51
CA GLY A 132 -0.09 -28.27 17.59
C GLY A 132 -0.30 -29.74 17.22
N GLY A 133 0.71 -30.54 17.52
CA GLY A 133 0.70 -32.01 17.44
C GLY A 133 1.84 -32.59 18.23
#